data_AF-A0A1B2F966-F1
#
_entry.id   AF-A0A1B2F966-F1
#
_cell.length_a   1.000
_cell.length_b   1.000
_cell.length_c   1.000
_cell.angle_alpha   90.00
_cell.angle_beta   90.00
_cell.angle_gamma   90.00
#
_symmetry.space_group_name_H-M   'P 1'
#
loop_
_entity.id
_entity.type
_entity.pdbx_description
1 polymer ?
#
loop_
_entity_poly.entity_id
_entity_poly.type
_entity_poly.pdbx_seq_one_letter_code
_entity_poly.pdbx_strand_id
1 'polypeptide(L)'
;MITASFTAELHCQYGRIGVAHTQLEDHFVTSADIDGWLCTQESKHFKPMRFLFTFQRQTQTRTYYRITCADSWQYRGAELRQNNNGWLGVYGTHVVGRMLDALNPINLLPSTTWKIDMLDAWNGDPNSAAHKDFYLRNSDGFRVARSTLNPHREAVLNGGSFLNASSREGDVLVCRLSNIELLDV
;
A
#
# COMPACT_ATOMS: atom_id res chain seq x y z
N MET A 1 9.21 -15.72 -6.95
CA MET A 1 8.15 -15.10 -6.11
C MET A 1 7.06 -16.13 -5.86
N ILE A 2 6.27 -16.03 -4.79
CA ILE A 2 5.10 -16.91 -4.54
C ILE A 2 4.08 -16.79 -5.67
N THR A 3 3.92 -17.80 -6.50
CA THR A 3 2.93 -17.83 -7.59
C THR A 3 1.55 -18.27 -7.09
N ALA A 4 1.11 -17.73 -5.97
CA ALA A 4 -0.16 -18.02 -5.31
C ALA A 4 -0.68 -16.75 -4.63
N SER A 5 -1.96 -16.78 -4.22
CA SER A 5 -2.53 -15.71 -3.41
C SER A 5 -2.20 -15.92 -1.94
N PHE A 6 -1.88 -14.83 -1.24
CA PHE A 6 -1.50 -14.87 0.16
C PHE A 6 -1.83 -13.55 0.86
N THR A 7 -1.92 -13.59 2.18
CA THR A 7 -1.92 -12.39 2.99
C THR A 7 -0.57 -12.20 3.66
N ALA A 8 -0.14 -10.96 3.83
CA ALA A 8 1.11 -10.63 4.50
C ALA A 8 1.10 -9.20 5.02
N GLU A 9 1.94 -8.94 6.00
CA GLU A 9 2.35 -7.58 6.34
C GLU A 9 3.45 -7.13 5.38
N LEU A 10 3.45 -5.85 5.03
CA LEU A 10 4.51 -5.25 4.22
C LEU A 10 5.41 -4.41 5.13
N HIS A 11 6.70 -4.69 5.11
CA HIS A 11 7.72 -4.00 5.91
C HIS A 11 8.73 -3.33 4.99
N CYS A 12 9.41 -2.29 5.46
CA CYS A 12 10.51 -1.61 4.79
C CYS A 12 11.57 -1.14 5.80
N GLN A 13 12.58 -0.38 5.34
CA GLN A 13 13.63 0.17 6.20
C GLN A 13 13.13 1.14 7.29
N TYR A 14 11.87 1.59 7.21
CA TYR A 14 11.21 2.45 8.21
C TYR A 14 10.15 1.71 9.04
N GLY A 15 10.26 0.38 9.11
CA GLY A 15 9.31 -0.48 9.82
C GLY A 15 8.13 -0.92 8.96
N ARG A 16 6.95 -1.07 9.56
CA ARG A 16 5.75 -1.54 8.86
C ARG A 16 5.15 -0.49 7.94
N ILE A 17 4.58 -0.95 6.82
CA ILE A 17 3.70 -0.15 5.96
C ILE A 17 2.25 -0.42 6.37
N GLY A 18 1.51 0.67 6.49
CA GLY A 18 0.13 0.67 6.94
C GLY A 18 -0.59 1.89 6.37
N VAL A 19 -1.69 2.27 7.01
CA VAL A 19 -2.47 3.45 6.60
C VAL A 19 -2.42 4.51 7.68
N ALA A 20 -2.48 5.77 7.28
CA ALA A 20 -2.86 6.83 8.18
C ALA A 20 -4.35 6.70 8.52
N HIS A 21 -4.66 6.75 9.80
CA HIS A 21 -6.02 6.71 10.32
C HIS A 21 -6.13 7.64 11.52
N THR A 22 -7.10 8.54 11.46
CA THR A 22 -7.46 9.44 12.55
C THR A 22 -8.65 8.87 13.32
N GLN A 23 -8.68 9.07 14.64
CA GLN A 23 -9.78 8.58 15.48
C GLN A 23 -10.96 9.54 15.36
N LEU A 24 -12.19 9.05 15.61
CA LEU A 24 -13.44 9.82 15.43
C LEU A 24 -13.39 11.20 16.12
N GLU A 25 -12.72 11.28 17.25
CA GLU A 25 -12.55 12.49 18.09
C GLU A 25 -11.69 13.57 17.42
N ASP A 26 -10.77 13.19 16.53
CA ASP A 26 -9.89 14.11 15.77
C ASP A 26 -10.57 14.70 14.50
N HIS A 27 -11.71 14.13 14.07
CA HIS A 27 -12.39 14.56 12.82
C HIS A 27 -13.12 15.89 12.93
N PHE A 28 -13.24 16.48 14.12
CA PHE A 28 -13.97 17.73 14.29
C PHE A 28 -13.26 18.98 13.76
N VAL A 29 -11.96 18.90 13.39
CA VAL A 29 -11.21 20.12 13.03
C VAL A 29 -10.46 20.04 11.69
N THR A 30 -9.80 18.95 11.28
CA THR A 30 -8.97 18.95 10.04
C THR A 30 -8.64 17.58 9.40
N SER A 31 -9.06 16.44 9.95
CA SER A 31 -8.34 15.17 9.73
C SER A 31 -8.80 14.27 8.58
N ALA A 32 -9.94 14.56 7.93
CA ALA A 32 -10.54 13.67 6.93
C ALA A 32 -9.63 13.42 5.69
N ASP A 33 -8.69 14.33 5.41
CA ASP A 33 -7.92 14.32 4.16
C ASP A 33 -6.79 13.27 4.10
N ILE A 34 -6.32 12.76 5.25
CA ILE A 34 -5.18 11.83 5.30
C ILE A 34 -5.58 10.35 5.48
N ASP A 35 -6.84 10.10 5.84
CA ASP A 35 -7.31 8.76 6.15
C ASP A 35 -7.22 7.82 4.94
N GLY A 36 -6.62 6.65 5.16
CA GLY A 36 -6.40 5.63 4.14
C GLY A 36 -5.15 5.84 3.28
N TRP A 37 -4.39 6.93 3.47
CA TRP A 37 -3.12 7.11 2.78
C TRP A 37 -2.05 6.18 3.33
N LEU A 38 -1.23 5.60 2.46
CA LEU A 38 -0.16 4.74 2.93
C LEU A 38 0.93 5.55 3.63
N CYS A 39 1.34 5.05 4.79
CA CYS A 39 2.42 5.60 5.60
C CYS A 39 3.26 4.48 6.21
N THR A 40 4.38 4.89 6.83
CA THR A 40 5.25 3.99 7.59
C THR A 40 4.95 4.10 9.08
N GLN A 41 5.44 3.13 9.86
CA GLN A 41 5.23 3.01 11.30
C GLN A 41 5.67 4.25 12.11
N GLU A 42 6.54 5.08 11.56
CA GLU A 42 6.99 6.34 12.19
C GLU A 42 5.89 7.42 12.22
N SER A 43 4.81 7.26 11.45
CA SER A 43 3.68 8.21 11.45
C SER A 43 2.87 8.15 12.75
N LYS A 44 2.50 9.31 13.29
CA LYS A 44 1.64 9.42 14.49
C LYS A 44 0.25 8.81 14.30
N HIS A 45 -0.24 8.77 13.06
CA HIS A 45 -1.54 8.22 12.70
C HIS A 45 -1.43 6.80 12.12
N PHE A 46 -0.31 6.12 12.34
CA PHE A 46 -0.07 4.81 11.77
C PHE A 46 -1.05 3.77 12.32
N LYS A 47 -1.76 3.12 11.42
CA LYS A 47 -2.52 1.90 11.68
C LYS A 47 -1.89 0.73 10.90
N PRO A 48 -1.48 -0.34 11.59
CA PRO A 48 -0.90 -1.50 10.92
C PRO A 48 -1.92 -2.15 9.99
N MET A 49 -1.44 -2.58 8.83
CA MET A 49 -2.26 -3.28 7.85
C MET A 49 -1.65 -4.63 7.48
N ARG A 50 -2.54 -5.55 7.15
CA ARG A 50 -2.26 -6.77 6.43
C ARG A 50 -2.86 -6.65 5.05
N PHE A 51 -2.10 -7.04 4.04
CA PHE A 51 -2.50 -6.94 2.65
C PHE A 51 -2.73 -8.32 2.07
N LEU A 52 -3.77 -8.46 1.25
CA LEU A 52 -4.00 -9.59 0.39
C LEU A 52 -3.33 -9.33 -0.96
N PHE A 53 -2.37 -10.18 -1.29
CA PHE A 53 -1.71 -10.26 -2.59
C PHE A 53 -2.42 -11.31 -3.42
N THR A 54 -3.27 -10.89 -4.35
CA THR A 54 -3.91 -11.81 -5.29
C THR A 54 -3.02 -11.97 -6.52
N PHE A 55 -2.50 -13.17 -6.74
CA PHE A 55 -1.64 -13.45 -7.89
C PHE A 55 -2.40 -13.21 -9.19
N GLN A 56 -1.77 -12.50 -10.12
CA GLN A 56 -2.35 -12.27 -11.45
C GLN A 56 -1.58 -12.99 -12.54
N ARG A 57 -0.25 -12.82 -12.57
CA ARG A 57 0.64 -13.45 -13.55
C ARG A 57 2.10 -13.32 -13.16
N GLN A 58 2.95 -14.09 -13.82
CA GLN A 58 4.40 -13.98 -13.75
C GLN A 58 4.98 -13.80 -15.16
N THR A 59 5.99 -12.97 -15.29
CA THR A 59 6.88 -12.89 -16.46
C THR A 59 8.27 -13.39 -16.08
N GLN A 60 9.18 -13.48 -17.03
CA GLN A 60 10.57 -13.90 -16.78
C GLN A 60 11.27 -13.04 -15.70
N THR A 61 10.87 -11.78 -15.55
CA THR A 61 11.54 -10.82 -14.67
C THR A 61 10.72 -10.38 -13.48
N ARG A 62 9.39 -10.55 -13.49
CA ARG A 62 8.50 -9.94 -12.47
C ARG A 62 7.29 -10.79 -12.16
N THR A 63 6.79 -10.62 -10.94
CA THR A 63 5.50 -11.18 -10.52
C THR A 63 4.51 -10.06 -10.27
N TYR A 64 3.28 -10.27 -10.70
CA TYR A 64 2.23 -9.27 -10.73
C TYR A 64 1.10 -9.67 -9.80
N TYR A 65 0.69 -8.74 -8.95
CA TYR A 65 -0.38 -8.92 -7.99
C TYR A 65 -1.38 -7.77 -8.06
N ARG A 66 -2.63 -8.10 -7.76
CA ARG A 66 -3.58 -7.12 -7.22
C ARG A 66 -3.40 -7.10 -5.71
N ILE A 67 -3.35 -5.92 -5.10
CA ILE A 67 -3.13 -5.77 -3.66
C ILE A 67 -4.35 -5.09 -3.03
N THR A 68 -4.96 -5.75 -2.06
CA THR A 68 -6.09 -5.21 -1.28
C THR A 68 -5.81 -5.34 0.21
N CYS A 69 -6.59 -4.68 1.06
CA CYS A 69 -6.49 -4.84 2.51
C CYS A 69 -7.17 -6.14 2.95
N ALA A 70 -6.48 -6.98 3.71
CA ALA A 70 -7.04 -8.21 4.28
C ALA A 70 -7.79 -7.95 5.60
N ASP A 71 -7.26 -7.01 6.40
CA ASP A 71 -7.69 -6.77 7.78
C ASP A 71 -8.36 -5.41 8.00
N SER A 72 -9.02 -5.29 9.15
CA SER A 72 -9.83 -4.16 9.66
C SER A 72 -11.15 -3.93 8.92
N TRP A 73 -12.26 -3.91 9.65
CA TRP A 73 -13.61 -3.75 9.07
C TRP A 73 -13.73 -2.45 8.24
N GLN A 74 -12.99 -1.40 8.61
CA GLN A 74 -13.01 -0.11 7.89
C GLN A 74 -12.36 -0.18 6.50
N TYR A 75 -11.36 -1.03 6.30
CA TYR A 75 -10.57 -1.05 5.06
C TYR A 75 -10.61 -2.39 4.33
N ARG A 76 -11.20 -3.45 4.90
CA ARG A 76 -11.22 -4.80 4.33
C ARG A 76 -11.68 -4.84 2.88
N GLY A 77 -10.83 -5.26 1.95
CA GLY A 77 -11.15 -5.28 0.51
C GLY A 77 -10.92 -3.95 -0.22
N ALA A 78 -10.55 -2.88 0.47
CA ALA A 78 -10.07 -1.65 -0.16
C ALA A 78 -8.76 -1.96 -0.91
N GLU A 79 -8.66 -1.45 -2.13
CA GLU A 79 -7.55 -1.72 -3.04
C GLU A 79 -6.44 -0.71 -2.84
N LEU A 80 -5.19 -1.18 -2.82
CA LEU A 80 -4.03 -0.31 -2.88
C LEU A 80 -3.97 0.37 -4.24
N ARG A 81 -4.07 1.70 -4.27
CA ARG A 81 -4.02 2.49 -5.50
C ARG A 81 -3.17 3.72 -5.37
N GLN A 82 -2.85 4.25 -6.55
CA GLN A 82 -2.19 5.52 -6.73
C GLN A 82 -3.22 6.55 -7.24
N ASN A 83 -3.20 7.77 -6.70
CA ASN A 83 -3.97 8.88 -7.27
C ASN A 83 -3.20 9.59 -8.39
N ASN A 84 -3.85 10.51 -9.10
CA ASN A 84 -3.25 11.26 -10.22
C ASN A 84 -1.99 12.06 -9.84
N ASN A 85 -1.81 12.36 -8.55
CA ASN A 85 -0.65 13.08 -8.03
C ASN A 85 0.50 12.14 -7.64
N GLY A 86 0.33 10.83 -7.77
CA GLY A 86 1.34 9.83 -7.49
C GLY A 86 1.28 9.23 -6.08
N TRP A 87 0.39 9.71 -5.22
CA TRP A 87 0.26 9.28 -3.83
C TRP A 87 -0.45 7.96 -3.68
N LEU A 88 -0.02 7.17 -2.71
CA LEU A 88 -0.56 5.84 -2.46
C LEU A 88 -1.54 5.86 -1.30
N GLY A 89 -2.64 5.13 -1.47
CA GLY A 89 -3.63 4.90 -0.43
C GLY A 89 -4.46 3.67 -0.73
N VAL A 90 -5.37 3.35 0.18
CA VAL A 90 -6.33 2.26 0.02
C VAL A 90 -7.72 2.83 -0.26
N TYR A 91 -8.37 2.32 -1.30
CA TYR A 91 -9.65 2.86 -1.80
C TYR A 91 -10.68 1.73 -1.90
N GLY A 92 -11.84 1.91 -1.30
CA GLY A 92 -12.95 0.95 -1.33
C GLY A 92 -14.28 1.65 -1.11
N THR A 93 -15.36 1.07 -1.65
CA THR A 93 -16.72 1.64 -1.63
C THR A 93 -17.36 1.67 -0.23
N HIS A 94 -16.84 0.87 0.69
CA HIS A 94 -17.33 0.71 2.08
C HIS A 94 -16.40 1.35 3.12
N VAL A 95 -15.34 2.06 2.70
CA VAL A 95 -14.45 2.78 3.62
C VAL A 95 -15.21 3.99 4.19
N VAL A 96 -15.57 3.92 5.47
CA VAL A 96 -16.27 4.99 6.21
C VAL A 96 -15.46 6.28 6.11
N GLY A 97 -16.08 7.35 5.63
CA GLY A 97 -15.43 8.64 5.36
C GLY A 97 -15.32 9.02 3.88
N ARG A 98 -15.55 8.08 2.94
CA ARG A 98 -15.50 8.36 1.48
C ARG A 98 -16.73 7.88 0.68
N MET A 99 -17.85 7.62 1.36
CA MET A 99 -19.10 7.19 0.69
C MET A 99 -19.62 8.17 -0.38
N LEU A 100 -19.21 9.44 -0.34
CA LEU A 100 -19.62 10.43 -1.36
C LEU A 100 -18.90 10.24 -2.71
N ASP A 101 -17.69 9.66 -2.75
CA ASP A 101 -16.97 9.37 -4.00
C ASP A 101 -17.39 8.03 -4.65
N ALA A 102 -17.93 7.11 -3.84
CA ALA A 102 -18.33 5.76 -4.25
C ALA A 102 -19.66 5.73 -5.03
N LEU A 103 -20.44 6.81 -4.98
CA LEU A 103 -21.71 6.96 -5.71
C LEU A 103 -21.53 7.51 -7.13
N ASN A 104 -20.29 7.79 -7.56
CA ASN A 104 -20.02 8.23 -8.92
C ASN A 104 -19.60 7.03 -9.79
N PRO A 105 -20.47 6.52 -10.69
CA PRO A 105 -20.17 5.36 -11.54
C PRO A 105 -19.01 5.60 -12.53
N ILE A 106 -18.55 6.84 -12.68
CA ILE A 106 -17.37 7.24 -13.47
C ILE A 106 -16.06 6.85 -12.76
N ASN A 107 -16.09 6.56 -11.45
CA ASN A 107 -14.92 6.12 -10.66
C ASN A 107 -14.75 4.60 -10.61
N LEU A 108 -15.26 3.85 -11.61
CA LEU A 108 -14.81 2.48 -11.91
C LEU A 108 -13.37 2.51 -12.43
N LEU A 109 -12.47 2.97 -11.57
CA LEU A 109 -11.04 3.01 -11.80
C LEU A 109 -10.58 1.57 -12.03
N PRO A 110 -9.83 1.32 -13.13
CA PRO A 110 -9.38 -0.02 -13.48
C PRO A 110 -8.60 -0.65 -12.32
N SER A 111 -8.75 -1.97 -12.16
CA SER A 111 -7.96 -2.74 -11.19
C SER A 111 -6.49 -2.41 -11.36
N THR A 112 -5.85 -1.95 -10.29
CA THR A 112 -4.42 -1.63 -10.31
C THR A 112 -3.60 -2.91 -10.20
N THR A 113 -2.50 -2.93 -10.93
CA THR A 113 -1.56 -4.05 -10.96
C THR A 113 -0.24 -3.60 -10.37
N TRP A 114 0.24 -4.33 -9.37
CA TRP A 114 1.49 -4.09 -8.69
C TRP A 114 2.53 -5.13 -9.07
N LYS A 115 3.78 -4.71 -9.24
CA LYS A 115 4.88 -5.58 -9.67
C LYS A 115 5.87 -5.73 -8.53
N ILE A 116 6.32 -6.95 -8.31
CA ILE A 116 7.42 -7.25 -7.40
C ILE A 116 8.69 -7.48 -8.21
N ASP A 117 9.73 -6.72 -7.86
CA ASP A 117 11.06 -6.72 -8.48
C ASP A 117 12.09 -7.10 -7.43
N MET A 118 12.47 -8.38 -7.40
CA MET A 118 13.36 -8.95 -6.37
C MET A 118 14.76 -8.36 -6.48
N LEU A 119 15.41 -8.08 -5.34
CA LEU A 119 16.80 -7.64 -5.34
C LEU A 119 17.76 -8.83 -5.55
N ASP A 120 17.39 -10.01 -5.04
CA ASP A 120 18.16 -11.24 -5.17
C ASP A 120 17.35 -12.36 -5.84
N ALA A 121 18.06 -13.34 -6.39
CA ALA A 121 17.44 -14.57 -6.83
C ALA A 121 16.68 -15.25 -5.67
N TRP A 122 15.50 -15.77 -5.99
CA TRP A 122 14.66 -16.48 -5.04
C TRP A 122 13.99 -17.67 -5.71
N ASN A 123 14.11 -18.83 -5.06
CA ASN A 123 13.55 -20.11 -5.50
C ASN A 123 12.01 -20.19 -5.38
N GLY A 124 11.35 -19.20 -4.78
CA GLY A 124 9.89 -19.16 -4.63
C GLY A 124 9.36 -19.90 -3.42
N ASP A 125 10.21 -20.45 -2.54
CA ASP A 125 9.79 -21.11 -1.29
C ASP A 125 9.16 -20.08 -0.33
N PRO A 126 7.84 -20.17 -0.04
CA PRO A 126 7.16 -19.22 0.83
C PRO A 126 7.80 -19.07 2.22
N ASN A 127 8.41 -20.13 2.75
CA ASN A 127 9.05 -20.09 4.08
C ASN A 127 10.29 -19.20 4.11
N SER A 128 10.93 -19.00 2.96
CA SER A 128 12.10 -18.12 2.82
C SER A 128 11.74 -16.69 2.37
N ALA A 129 10.48 -16.44 2.01
CA ALA A 129 10.03 -15.16 1.47
C ALA A 129 10.21 -13.99 2.45
N ALA A 130 10.15 -14.24 3.75
CA ALA A 130 10.30 -13.21 4.78
C ALA A 130 11.71 -12.59 4.82
N HIS A 131 12.70 -13.28 4.27
CA HIS A 131 14.10 -12.85 4.21
C HIS A 131 14.50 -12.30 2.85
N LYS A 132 13.52 -12.00 1.98
CA LYS A 132 13.80 -11.54 0.64
C LYS A 132 13.37 -10.09 0.44
N ASP A 133 14.34 -9.30 -0.04
CA ASP A 133 14.17 -7.89 -0.30
C ASP A 133 13.68 -7.69 -1.74
N PHE A 134 12.73 -6.76 -1.91
CA PHE A 134 12.20 -6.42 -3.23
C PHE A 134 11.77 -4.96 -3.33
N TYR A 135 11.71 -4.45 -4.57
CA TYR A 135 11.00 -3.22 -4.86
C TYR A 135 9.55 -3.53 -5.25
N LEU A 136 8.61 -2.85 -4.61
CA LEU A 136 7.22 -2.78 -5.09
C LEU A 136 7.12 -1.68 -6.15
N ARG A 137 6.45 -1.97 -7.27
CA ARG A 137 6.31 -1.02 -8.38
C ARG A 137 4.88 -0.92 -8.90
N ASN A 138 4.50 0.27 -9.36
CA ASN A 138 3.22 0.48 -10.03
C ASN A 138 3.23 -0.06 -11.49
N SER A 139 2.12 0.13 -12.20
CA SER A 139 1.94 -0.26 -13.62
C SER A 139 2.93 0.42 -14.57
N ASP A 140 3.39 1.62 -14.26
CA ASP A 140 4.35 2.36 -15.08
C ASP A 140 5.80 2.00 -14.75
N GLY A 141 6.02 1.24 -13.67
CA GLY A 141 7.32 0.77 -13.24
C GLY A 141 8.02 1.67 -12.22
N PHE A 142 7.39 2.75 -11.75
CA PHE A 142 7.89 3.53 -10.64
C PHE A 142 7.93 2.69 -9.36
N ARG A 143 9.03 2.79 -8.62
CA ARG A 143 9.19 2.13 -7.33
C ARG A 143 8.42 2.90 -6.26
N VAL A 144 7.87 2.19 -5.29
CA VAL A 144 7.29 2.82 -4.10
C VAL A 144 8.41 3.52 -3.32
N ALA A 145 8.16 4.77 -2.94
CA ALA A 145 9.08 5.60 -2.20
C ALA A 145 8.34 6.35 -1.08
N ARG A 146 9.02 6.57 0.03
CA ARG A 146 8.61 7.54 1.05
C ARG A 146 8.94 8.94 0.53
N SER A 147 7.93 9.79 0.37
CA SER A 147 8.21 11.12 -0.19
C SER A 147 8.91 12.02 0.82
N THR A 148 9.82 12.86 0.30
CA THR A 148 10.47 13.95 1.04
C THR A 148 9.62 15.21 1.10
N LEU A 149 8.58 15.33 0.25
CA LEU A 149 7.72 16.51 0.12
C LEU A 149 6.27 16.13 0.42
N ASN A 150 5.65 16.73 1.44
CA ASN A 150 4.30 16.32 1.83
C ASN A 150 3.21 16.79 0.84
N PRO A 151 2.14 15.99 0.62
CA PRO A 151 1.13 16.23 -0.43
C PRO A 151 0.29 17.48 -0.20
N HIS A 152 0.11 17.84 1.08
CA HIS A 152 -0.56 19.04 1.53
C HIS A 152 0.47 19.89 2.27
N ARG A 153 0.55 21.19 1.96
CA ARG A 153 1.31 22.16 2.75
C ARG A 153 0.92 22.13 4.25
N GLU A 154 -0.30 21.68 4.56
CA GLU A 154 -0.78 21.48 5.94
C GLU A 154 -0.36 20.13 6.56
N ALA A 155 -0.11 19.08 5.76
CA ALA A 155 0.43 17.81 6.27
C ALA A 155 1.89 17.94 6.76
N VAL A 156 2.58 19.02 6.37
CA VAL A 156 3.88 19.41 6.94
C VAL A 156 3.77 19.67 8.46
N LEU A 157 2.60 20.09 8.96
CA LEU A 157 2.39 20.36 10.40
C LEU A 157 2.25 19.08 11.23
N ASN A 158 1.93 17.93 10.61
CA ASN A 158 1.65 16.68 11.31
C ASN A 158 2.75 15.60 11.20
N GLY A 159 3.87 15.89 10.53
CA GLY A 159 5.07 15.05 10.55
C GLY A 159 4.94 13.65 9.93
N GLY A 160 3.84 13.34 9.22
CA GLY A 160 3.67 12.05 8.56
C GLY A 160 4.40 12.01 7.22
N SER A 161 5.20 10.96 6.97
CA SER A 161 5.74 10.68 5.63
C SER A 161 4.83 9.71 4.87
N PHE A 162 4.23 10.18 3.78
CA PHE A 162 3.35 9.37 2.93
C PHE A 162 4.10 8.70 1.78
N LEU A 163 3.53 7.62 1.26
CA LEU A 163 4.11 6.85 0.19
C LEU A 163 3.63 7.32 -1.19
N ASN A 164 4.53 7.26 -2.17
CA ASN A 164 4.24 7.58 -3.56
C ASN A 164 4.89 6.52 -4.48
N ALA A 165 4.44 6.42 -5.73
CA ALA A 165 5.08 5.61 -6.76
C ALA A 165 5.17 6.39 -8.07
N SER A 166 5.90 7.50 -8.08
CA SER A 166 5.94 8.44 -9.21
C SER A 166 7.36 8.91 -9.50
N SER A 167 7.51 9.90 -10.38
CA SER A 167 8.78 10.60 -10.61
C SER A 167 9.17 11.59 -9.50
N ARG A 168 8.33 11.75 -8.46
CA ARG A 168 8.64 12.60 -7.30
C ARG A 168 9.88 12.12 -6.57
N GLU A 169 10.60 13.06 -5.99
CA GLU A 169 11.69 12.74 -5.07
C GLU A 169 11.18 12.02 -3.82
N GLY A 170 11.98 11.07 -3.35
CA GLY A 170 11.64 10.23 -2.22
C GLY A 170 12.69 9.14 -1.99
N ASP A 171 12.71 8.64 -0.76
CA ASP A 171 13.52 7.48 -0.39
C ASP A 171 12.81 6.22 -0.90
N VAL A 172 13.40 5.57 -1.90
CA VAL A 172 12.87 4.32 -2.45
C VAL A 172 12.83 3.25 -1.36
N LEU A 173 11.69 2.57 -1.24
CA LEU A 173 11.50 1.53 -0.23
C LEU A 173 12.07 0.20 -0.70
N VAL A 174 12.86 -0.43 0.16
CA VAL A 174 13.22 -1.84 0.04
C VAL A 174 12.26 -2.61 0.93
N CYS A 175 11.36 -3.35 0.30
CA CYS A 175 10.28 -4.03 0.98
C CYS A 175 10.63 -5.46 1.34
N ARG A 176 10.00 -5.95 2.41
CA ARG A 176 9.98 -7.35 2.84
C ARG A 176 8.56 -7.76 3.19
N LEU A 177 8.24 -9.03 2.96
CA LEU A 177 7.00 -9.62 3.46
C LEU A 177 7.22 -10.15 4.87
N SER A 178 6.22 -10.05 5.73
CA SER A 178 6.25 -10.69 7.06
C SER A 178 4.90 -11.32 7.37
N ASN A 179 4.90 -12.29 8.28
CA ASN A 179 3.71 -13.04 8.71
C ASN A 179 2.90 -13.53 7.51
N ILE A 180 3.50 -14.28 6.59
CA ILE A 180 2.83 -14.69 5.34
C ILE A 180 1.86 -15.84 5.63
N GLU A 181 0.62 -15.72 5.16
CA GLU A 181 -0.36 -16.80 5.19
C GLU A 181 -0.84 -17.08 3.76
N LEU A 182 -0.57 -18.29 3.27
CA LEU A 182 -1.08 -18.73 1.98
C LEU A 182 -2.60 -18.90 2.08
N LEU A 183 -3.32 -18.55 1.02
CA LEU A 183 -4.74 -18.85 0.91
C LEU A 183 -4.90 -20.20 0.22
N ASP A 184 -5.59 -21.12 0.87
CA ASP A 184 -6.02 -22.37 0.25
C ASP A 184 -7.01 -22.05 -0.89
N VAL A 185 -6.77 -22.66 -2.05
CA VAL A 185 -7.62 -22.55 -3.26
C VAL A 185 -8.76 -23.54 -3.17
#